data_AF-A0A534TWS8-F1
#
_entry.id   AF-A0A534TWS8-F1
#
_cell.length_a   1.000
_cell.length_b   1.000
_cell.length_c   1.000
_cell.angle_alpha   90.00
_cell.angle_beta   90.00
_cell.angle_gamma   90.00
#
_symmetry.space_group_name_H-M   'P 1'
#
loop_
_entity.id
_entity.type
_entity.pdbx_description
1 polymer ?
#
loop_
_entity_poly.entity_id
_entity_poly.type
_entity_poly.pdbx_seq_one_letter_code
_entity_poly.pdbx_strand_id
1 'polypeptide(L)'
;MPPPKRPLIETRREQMFPTLEPAEIDRLRRFGELRSYRAGEALVKVGEVGHGLTVVLAGEVAVTRRDELDRRDAIVTHRPGSFMGEVAQLSGRPALVDAYAEGPIEALVIPPEKLRALLVAEAELGEQVMRALILRRVGLIETGAGPVIIGRADDGDVLRLENFLGRNGHPHHQLDPDADPDARTLLERFHVHPEQLPIVLCPGGELLRNPGEMELGRCLGLVGPLDPTKVYDVVIVGAGPAGLATAVYAASEGLSVLVFDRRYFGGQAGASARVENYLGFPTGITGMALMGRAYSQAQKFGAEMAIPAEAANLRSDDAEAGEQRFVLRLSNDERV
;
A
#
# COMPACT_ATOMS: atom_id res chain seq x y z
N MET A 1 5.67 32.88 -9.45
CA MET A 1 5.29 31.68 -8.67
C MET A 1 4.09 31.06 -9.37
N PRO A 2 4.14 29.80 -9.85
CA PRO A 2 2.92 29.13 -10.27
C PRO A 2 1.94 29.08 -9.09
N PRO A 3 0.62 29.19 -9.31
CA PRO A 3 -0.35 29.06 -8.23
C PRO A 3 -0.16 27.72 -7.52
N PRO A 4 -0.39 27.64 -6.19
CA PRO A 4 -0.33 26.37 -5.48
C PRO A 4 -1.27 25.38 -6.18
N LYS A 5 -0.75 24.20 -6.52
CA LYS A 5 -1.59 23.14 -7.11
C LYS A 5 -2.67 22.81 -6.09
N ARG A 6 -3.93 22.86 -6.50
CA ARG A 6 -5.05 22.41 -5.65
C ARG A 6 -4.83 20.93 -5.29
N PRO A 7 -5.04 20.52 -4.03
CA PRO A 7 -4.95 19.12 -3.61
C PRO A 7 -5.75 18.19 -4.54
N LEU A 8 -5.26 16.97 -4.76
CA LEU A 8 -5.95 16.01 -5.63
C LEU A 8 -7.37 15.73 -5.13
N ILE A 9 -7.57 15.68 -3.82
CA ILE A 9 -8.87 15.45 -3.18
C ILE A 9 -9.91 16.49 -3.56
N GLU A 10 -9.51 17.75 -3.80
CA GLU A 10 -10.42 18.81 -4.23
C GLU A 10 -10.78 18.68 -5.71
N THR A 11 -9.82 18.27 -6.55
CA THR A 11 -9.98 18.25 -8.01
C THR A 11 -10.56 16.94 -8.54
N ARG A 12 -10.47 15.85 -7.77
CA ARG A 12 -10.89 14.49 -8.18
C ARG A 12 -11.84 13.83 -7.17
N ARG A 13 -12.50 14.61 -6.30
CA ARG A 13 -13.33 14.11 -5.19
C ARG A 13 -14.33 13.04 -5.60
N GLU A 14 -15.07 13.27 -6.68
CA GLU A 14 -16.10 12.35 -7.18
C GLU A 14 -15.53 11.00 -7.64
N GLN A 15 -14.31 11.00 -8.18
CA GLN A 15 -13.62 9.77 -8.58
C GLN A 15 -12.99 9.05 -7.39
N MET A 16 -12.62 9.79 -6.34
CA MET A 16 -12.09 9.23 -5.10
C MET A 16 -13.21 8.66 -4.23
N PHE A 17 -14.37 9.29 -4.19
CA PHE A 17 -15.48 8.90 -3.32
C PHE A 17 -16.78 8.76 -4.11
N PRO A 18 -16.84 7.81 -5.06
CA PRO A 18 -18.08 7.55 -5.78
C PRO A 18 -19.10 6.89 -4.85
N THR A 19 -20.37 7.09 -5.17
CA THR A 19 -21.50 6.39 -4.54
C THR A 19 -21.97 5.31 -5.49
N LEU A 20 -22.15 4.10 -4.96
CA LEU A 20 -22.67 2.96 -5.70
C LEU A 20 -24.20 2.99 -5.73
N GLU A 21 -24.78 2.67 -6.88
CA GLU A 21 -26.21 2.49 -7.05
C GLU A 21 -26.67 1.16 -6.39
N PRO A 22 -27.94 1.04 -5.96
CA PRO A 22 -28.45 -0.17 -5.31
C PRO A 22 -28.20 -1.47 -6.12
N ALA A 23 -28.37 -1.41 -7.44
CA ALA A 23 -28.11 -2.55 -8.32
C ALA A 23 -26.61 -2.94 -8.40
N GLU A 24 -25.71 -1.98 -8.17
CA GLU A 24 -24.27 -2.24 -8.06
C GLU A 24 -23.95 -2.94 -6.74
N ILE A 25 -24.50 -2.44 -5.63
CA ILE A 25 -24.35 -3.04 -4.29
C ILE A 25 -24.84 -4.48 -4.30
N ASP A 26 -25.98 -4.78 -4.94
CA ASP A 26 -26.52 -6.14 -5.01
C ASP A 26 -25.57 -7.11 -5.74
N ARG A 27 -24.87 -6.64 -6.79
CA ARG A 27 -23.81 -7.42 -7.45
C ARG A 27 -22.61 -7.66 -6.52
N LEU A 28 -22.31 -6.72 -5.62
CA LEU A 28 -21.20 -6.85 -4.67
C LEU A 28 -21.48 -7.87 -3.56
N ARG A 29 -22.74 -8.09 -3.19
CA ARG A 29 -23.13 -8.98 -2.07
C ARG A 29 -22.54 -10.39 -2.17
N ARG A 30 -22.34 -10.93 -3.37
CA ARG A 30 -21.75 -12.27 -3.56
C ARG A 30 -20.26 -12.37 -3.21
N PHE A 31 -19.58 -11.24 -3.04
CA PHE A 31 -18.15 -11.16 -2.73
C PHE A 31 -17.87 -10.85 -1.27
N GLY A 32 -18.88 -10.46 -0.48
CA GLY A 32 -18.67 -9.99 0.88
C GLY A 32 -19.64 -10.58 1.89
N GLU A 33 -19.36 -10.27 3.15
CA GLU A 33 -20.16 -10.66 4.30
C GLU A 33 -20.79 -9.44 4.94
N LEU A 34 -22.04 -9.58 5.39
CA LEU A 34 -22.71 -8.53 6.15
C LEU A 34 -22.10 -8.46 7.56
N ARG A 35 -21.76 -7.25 7.99
CA ARG A 35 -21.30 -6.95 9.34
C ARG A 35 -22.03 -5.74 9.90
N SER A 36 -22.22 -5.77 11.21
CA SER A 36 -22.81 -4.66 11.95
C SER A 36 -21.79 -4.12 12.94
N TYR A 37 -21.74 -2.80 13.08
CA TYR A 37 -20.86 -2.11 14.01
C TYR A 37 -21.67 -1.20 14.93
N ARG A 38 -21.24 -1.08 16.19
CA ARG A 38 -21.83 -0.18 17.18
C ARG A 38 -21.32 1.24 16.99
N ALA A 39 -22.04 2.22 17.50
CA ALA A 39 -21.57 3.60 17.55
C ALA A 39 -20.21 3.69 18.28
N GLY A 40 -19.25 4.38 17.69
CA GLY A 40 -17.89 4.53 18.19
C GLY A 40 -16.97 3.32 17.95
N GLU A 41 -17.49 2.22 17.40
CA GLU A 41 -16.68 1.05 17.08
C GLU A 41 -15.74 1.37 15.90
N ALA A 42 -14.49 0.90 15.99
CA ALA A 42 -13.52 1.03 14.92
C ALA A 42 -13.79 -0.02 13.85
N LEU A 43 -13.97 0.42 12.60
CA LEU A 43 -14.03 -0.47 11.45
C LEU A 43 -12.62 -0.82 10.96
N VAL A 44 -11.72 0.16 11.04
CA VAL A 44 -10.32 0.07 10.63
C VAL A 44 -9.50 0.98 11.53
N LYS A 45 -8.32 0.52 11.95
CA LYS A 45 -7.34 1.36 12.63
C LYS A 45 -6.02 1.38 11.89
N VAL A 46 -5.35 2.52 11.94
CA VAL A 46 -3.99 2.68 11.42
C VAL A 46 -3.08 1.59 11.99
N GLY A 47 -2.26 0.98 11.12
CA GLY A 47 -1.32 -0.08 11.50
C GLY A 47 -1.92 -1.48 11.63
N GLU A 48 -3.24 -1.62 11.73
CA GLU A 48 -3.89 -2.93 11.73
C GLU A 48 -4.08 -3.46 10.31
N VAL A 49 -3.95 -4.78 10.14
CA VAL A 49 -4.18 -5.45 8.85
C VAL A 49 -5.61 -5.20 8.39
N GLY A 50 -5.76 -4.54 7.24
CA GLY A 50 -7.08 -4.17 6.72
C GLY A 50 -7.93 -5.38 6.32
N HIS A 51 -9.23 -5.31 6.58
CA HIS A 51 -10.21 -6.36 6.28
C HIS A 51 -10.69 -6.39 4.81
N GLY A 52 -9.98 -5.71 3.90
CA GLY A 52 -10.40 -5.53 2.50
C GLY A 52 -11.27 -4.29 2.29
N LEU A 53 -12.19 -4.34 1.31
CA LEU A 53 -13.10 -3.24 0.98
C LEU A 53 -14.33 -3.28 1.90
N THR A 54 -14.79 -2.12 2.39
CA THR A 54 -16.05 -2.05 3.17
C THR A 54 -17.04 -1.12 2.48
N VAL A 55 -18.21 -1.63 2.13
CA VAL A 55 -19.31 -0.86 1.54
C VAL A 55 -20.31 -0.53 2.64
N VAL A 56 -20.61 0.75 2.84
CA VAL A 56 -21.57 1.20 3.85
C VAL A 56 -22.98 1.00 3.30
N LEU A 57 -23.81 0.23 4.01
CA LEU A 57 -25.21 -0.04 3.63
C LEU A 57 -26.19 0.83 4.44
N ALA A 58 -25.86 1.10 5.71
CA ALA A 58 -26.62 1.97 6.60
C ALA A 58 -25.70 2.71 7.58
N GLY A 59 -26.08 3.95 7.94
CA GLY A 59 -25.36 4.82 8.87
C GLY A 59 -24.14 5.54 8.28
N GLU A 60 -23.31 6.16 9.14
CA GLU A 60 -22.20 7.02 8.73
C GLU A 60 -20.86 6.59 9.36
N VAL A 61 -19.79 6.56 8.54
CA VAL A 61 -18.43 6.23 8.98
C VAL A 61 -17.52 7.41 8.75
N ALA A 62 -16.93 7.95 9.82
CA ALA A 62 -15.90 8.98 9.74
C ALA A 62 -14.54 8.34 9.48
N VAL A 63 -13.87 8.79 8.43
CA VAL A 63 -12.49 8.43 8.11
C VAL A 63 -11.57 9.59 8.44
N THR A 64 -10.57 9.32 9.27
CA THR A 64 -9.62 10.32 9.77
C THR A 64 -8.19 9.89 9.54
N ARG A 65 -7.32 10.86 9.27
CA ARG A 65 -5.86 10.70 9.34
C ARG A 65 -5.38 11.02 10.75
N ARG A 66 -4.34 10.33 11.22
CA ARG A 66 -3.55 10.74 12.39
C ARG A 66 -2.30 11.48 11.93
N ASP A 67 -1.98 12.58 12.58
CA ASP A 67 -0.69 13.24 12.40
C ASP A 67 0.36 12.69 13.40
N GLU A 68 1.58 13.23 13.32
CA GLU A 68 2.73 12.88 14.17
C GLU A 68 2.49 13.05 15.67
N LEU A 69 1.51 13.87 16.08
CA LEU A 69 1.13 14.12 17.47
C LEU A 69 -0.13 13.35 17.88
N ASP A 70 -0.59 12.40 17.06
CA ASP A 70 -1.82 11.61 17.24
C ASP A 70 -3.11 12.43 17.19
N ARG A 71 -3.08 13.64 16.59
CA ARG A 71 -4.27 14.44 16.33
C ARG A 71 -5.00 13.89 15.12
N ARG A 72 -6.33 13.95 15.15
CA ARG A 72 -7.20 13.38 14.10
C ARG A 72 -7.73 14.46 13.16
N ASP A 73 -7.37 14.34 11.89
CA ASP A 73 -7.89 15.17 10.81
C ASP A 73 -8.95 14.43 10.01
N ALA A 74 -10.12 15.03 9.80
CA ALA A 74 -11.16 14.45 8.97
C ALA A 74 -10.76 14.41 7.48
N ILE A 75 -10.92 13.25 6.84
CA ILE A 75 -10.75 13.09 5.39
C ILE A 75 -12.13 13.10 4.71
N VAL A 76 -13.02 12.20 5.15
CA VAL A 76 -14.35 12.00 4.56
C VAL A 76 -15.28 11.30 5.54
N THR A 77 -16.58 11.58 5.45
CA THR A 77 -17.63 10.77 6.07
C THR A 77 -18.32 9.96 4.98
N HIS A 78 -18.23 8.64 5.08
CA HIS A 78 -18.92 7.72 4.18
C HIS A 78 -20.36 7.50 4.64
N ARG A 79 -21.26 7.45 3.66
CA ARG A 79 -22.71 7.27 3.82
C ARG A 79 -23.18 6.05 3.03
N PRO A 80 -24.45 5.62 3.16
CA PRO A 80 -24.96 4.48 2.39
C PRO A 80 -24.64 4.57 0.90
N GLY A 81 -24.15 3.48 0.33
CA GLY A 81 -23.66 3.38 -1.05
C GLY A 81 -22.19 3.77 -1.24
N SER A 82 -21.56 4.41 -0.27
CA SER A 82 -20.11 4.66 -0.31
C SER A 82 -19.31 3.41 0.04
N PHE A 83 -18.03 3.36 -0.36
CA PHE A 83 -17.10 2.34 0.11
C PHE A 83 -15.76 2.91 0.55
N MET A 84 -15.16 2.22 1.53
CA MET A 84 -13.86 2.51 2.14
C MET A 84 -12.77 1.61 1.57
N GLY A 85 -11.52 2.11 1.62
CA GLY A 85 -10.30 1.41 1.23
C GLY A 85 -9.43 2.20 0.25
N GLU A 86 -8.19 1.76 0.10
CA GLU A 86 -7.18 2.16 -0.87
C GLU A 86 -6.43 0.90 -1.40
N VAL A 87 -5.34 1.10 -2.14
CA VAL A 87 -4.67 0.01 -2.88
C VAL A 87 -4.15 -1.11 -1.96
N ALA A 88 -3.72 -0.80 -0.74
CA ALA A 88 -3.14 -1.79 0.17
C ALA A 88 -4.17 -2.86 0.63
N GLN A 89 -5.48 -2.60 0.53
CA GLN A 89 -6.52 -3.59 0.80
C GLN A 89 -6.59 -4.72 -0.24
N LEU A 90 -5.97 -4.57 -1.42
CA LEU A 90 -5.83 -5.68 -2.39
C LEU A 90 -4.90 -6.78 -1.89
N SER A 91 -3.93 -6.41 -1.04
CA SER A 91 -2.87 -7.29 -0.55
C SER A 91 -2.95 -7.51 0.96
N GLY A 92 -4.04 -7.09 1.62
CA GLY A 92 -4.20 -7.25 3.08
C GLY A 92 -3.12 -6.53 3.88
N ARG A 93 -2.63 -5.38 3.40
CA ARG A 93 -1.61 -4.59 4.11
C ARG A 93 -2.22 -3.76 5.24
N PRO A 94 -1.39 -3.28 6.19
CA PRO A 94 -1.84 -2.37 7.25
C PRO A 94 -2.54 -1.13 6.71
N ALA A 95 -3.58 -0.69 7.42
CA ALA A 95 -4.31 0.52 7.07
C ALA A 95 -3.50 1.78 7.39
N LEU A 96 -3.72 2.82 6.58
CA LEU A 96 -3.07 4.14 6.72
C LEU A 96 -3.97 5.20 7.35
N VAL A 97 -5.24 4.88 7.55
CA VAL A 97 -6.25 5.79 8.11
C VAL A 97 -7.08 5.05 9.14
N ASP A 98 -7.64 5.83 10.04
CA ASP A 98 -8.62 5.37 11.01
C ASP A 98 -10.02 5.51 10.43
N ALA A 99 -10.91 4.58 10.79
CA ALA A 99 -12.32 4.69 10.45
C ALA A 99 -13.21 4.23 11.61
N TYR A 100 -14.13 5.10 12.03
CA TYR A 100 -15.02 4.86 13.16
C TYR A 100 -16.48 5.07 12.77
N ALA A 101 -17.33 4.22 13.33
CA ALA A 101 -18.77 4.34 13.24
C ALA A 101 -19.26 5.58 14.01
N GLU A 102 -19.95 6.52 13.36
CA GLU A 102 -20.57 7.68 14.06
C GLU A 102 -21.92 7.32 14.71
N GLY A 103 -22.49 6.18 14.33
CA GLY A 103 -23.71 5.58 14.88
C GLY A 103 -23.72 4.08 14.58
N PRO A 104 -24.83 3.35 14.78
CA PRO A 104 -24.94 1.96 14.32
C PRO A 104 -24.75 1.86 12.80
N ILE A 105 -23.90 0.93 12.36
CA ILE A 105 -23.58 0.72 10.94
C ILE A 105 -23.96 -0.69 10.51
N GLU A 106 -24.50 -0.80 9.31
CA GLU A 106 -24.49 -2.05 8.55
C GLU A 106 -23.59 -1.89 7.33
N ALA A 107 -22.70 -2.84 7.12
CA ALA A 107 -21.74 -2.81 6.03
C ALA A 107 -21.57 -4.18 5.37
N LEU A 108 -21.19 -4.16 4.11
CA LEU A 108 -20.70 -5.33 3.38
C LEU A 108 -19.18 -5.30 3.38
N VAL A 109 -18.53 -6.29 3.99
CA VAL A 109 -17.07 -6.41 4.04
C VAL A 109 -16.61 -7.44 3.02
N ILE A 110 -15.76 -7.01 2.09
CA ILE A 110 -15.22 -7.82 1.00
C ILE A 110 -13.73 -8.04 1.26
N PRO A 111 -13.32 -9.25 1.68
CA PRO A 111 -11.93 -9.53 2.01
C PRO A 111 -11.01 -9.45 0.78
N PRO A 112 -9.68 -9.26 0.95
CA PRO A 112 -8.75 -8.99 -0.15
C PRO A 112 -8.84 -9.95 -1.34
N GLU A 113 -8.94 -11.26 -1.10
CA GLU A 113 -9.07 -12.28 -2.14
C GLU A 113 -10.38 -12.17 -2.92
N LYS A 114 -11.49 -11.86 -2.25
CA LYS A 114 -12.78 -11.63 -2.91
C LYS A 114 -12.85 -10.28 -3.60
N LEU A 115 -12.13 -9.27 -3.10
CA LEU A 115 -11.98 -7.98 -3.76
C LEU A 115 -11.26 -8.15 -5.10
N ARG A 116 -10.16 -8.90 -5.14
CA ARG A 116 -9.48 -9.22 -6.41
C ARG A 116 -10.40 -9.94 -7.39
N ALA A 117 -11.16 -10.94 -6.91
CA ALA A 117 -12.15 -11.63 -7.73
C ALA A 117 -13.24 -10.68 -8.28
N LEU A 118 -13.75 -9.76 -7.46
CA LEU A 118 -14.70 -8.72 -7.86
C LEU A 118 -14.14 -7.85 -8.98
N LEU A 119 -12.89 -7.38 -8.85
CA LEU A 119 -12.25 -6.49 -9.82
C LEU A 119 -12.00 -7.15 -11.19
N VAL A 120 -11.98 -8.48 -11.23
CA VAL A 120 -11.84 -9.28 -12.46
C VAL A 120 -13.22 -9.61 -13.03
N ALA A 121 -14.17 -10.02 -12.19
CA ALA A 121 -15.49 -10.48 -12.61
C ALA A 121 -16.43 -9.35 -13.03
N GLU A 122 -16.31 -8.17 -12.44
CA GLU A 122 -17.15 -7.00 -12.75
C GLU A 122 -16.29 -5.92 -13.43
N ALA A 123 -16.34 -5.81 -14.75
CA ALA A 123 -15.45 -4.91 -15.50
C ALA A 123 -15.65 -3.43 -15.12
N GLU A 124 -16.89 -2.93 -15.19
CA GLU A 124 -17.23 -1.53 -14.93
C GLU A 124 -17.03 -1.16 -13.45
N LEU A 125 -17.60 -1.95 -12.53
CA LEU A 125 -17.42 -1.74 -11.09
C LEU A 125 -15.96 -1.90 -10.68
N GLY A 126 -15.26 -2.87 -11.27
CA GLY A 126 -13.86 -3.09 -11.02
C GLY A 126 -12.99 -1.89 -11.44
N GLU A 127 -13.30 -1.27 -12.58
CA GLU A 127 -12.64 -0.03 -12.99
C GLU A 127 -12.93 1.12 -12.02
N GLN A 128 -14.20 1.32 -11.65
CA GLN A 128 -14.61 2.38 -10.73
C GLN A 128 -13.94 2.24 -9.35
N VAL A 129 -13.96 1.03 -8.78
CA VAL A 129 -13.30 0.71 -7.51
C VAL A 129 -11.80 0.93 -7.63
N MET A 130 -11.12 0.34 -8.62
CA MET A 130 -9.67 0.51 -8.77
C MET A 130 -9.26 1.97 -8.92
N ARG A 131 -9.98 2.74 -9.72
CA ARG A 131 -9.73 4.17 -9.89
C ARG A 131 -9.82 4.92 -8.56
N ALA A 132 -10.86 4.65 -7.77
CA ALA A 132 -11.00 5.25 -6.44
C ALA A 132 -9.85 4.85 -5.51
N LEU A 133 -9.47 3.57 -5.46
CA LEU A 133 -8.37 3.09 -4.62
C LEU A 133 -7.03 3.74 -4.99
N ILE A 134 -6.72 3.82 -6.29
CA ILE A 134 -5.48 4.45 -6.79
C ILE A 134 -5.46 5.94 -6.44
N LEU A 135 -6.55 6.68 -6.69
CA LEU A 135 -6.60 8.11 -6.40
C LEU A 135 -6.52 8.40 -4.91
N ARG A 136 -7.16 7.59 -4.06
CA ARG A 136 -7.02 7.67 -2.59
C ARG A 136 -5.59 7.44 -2.16
N ARG A 137 -4.89 6.46 -2.74
CA ARG A 137 -3.47 6.23 -2.47
C ARG A 137 -2.63 7.45 -2.82
N VAL A 138 -2.85 8.08 -3.97
CA VAL A 138 -2.13 9.30 -4.36
C VAL A 138 -2.43 10.44 -3.40
N GLY A 139 -3.69 10.65 -2.98
CA GLY A 139 -4.05 11.68 -2.00
C GLY A 139 -3.41 11.45 -0.62
N LEU A 140 -3.26 10.20 -0.19
CA LEU A 140 -2.54 9.86 1.04
C LEU A 140 -1.04 10.16 0.93
N ILE A 141 -0.43 9.93 -0.24
CA ILE A 141 0.96 10.31 -0.53
C ILE A 141 1.13 11.83 -0.49
N GLU A 142 0.24 12.60 -1.11
CA GLU A 142 0.29 14.08 -1.09
C GLU A 142 0.19 14.66 0.33
N THR A 143 -0.48 13.95 1.23
CA THR A 143 -0.69 14.40 2.61
C THR A 143 0.22 13.73 3.63
N GLY A 144 1.12 12.84 3.19
CA GLY A 144 2.11 12.19 4.07
C GLY A 144 1.53 11.22 5.12
N ALA A 145 0.34 10.65 4.87
CA ALA A 145 -0.36 9.75 5.80
C ALA A 145 0.33 8.37 5.96
N GLY A 146 1.43 8.31 6.71
CA GLY A 146 2.27 7.12 6.90
C GLY A 146 3.31 7.30 8.01
N PRO A 147 4.45 6.57 7.98
CA PRO A 147 5.50 6.74 8.97
C PRO A 147 6.07 8.15 9.00
N VAL A 148 6.51 8.57 10.18
CA VAL A 148 7.17 9.86 10.41
C VAL A 148 8.66 9.62 10.58
N ILE A 149 9.47 10.19 9.71
CA ILE A 149 10.93 10.18 9.78
C ILE A 149 11.39 11.44 10.51
N ILE A 150 12.16 11.31 11.57
CA ILE A 150 12.70 12.46 12.31
C ILE A 150 14.22 12.43 12.19
N GLY A 151 14.77 13.51 11.64
CA GLY A 151 16.18 13.66 11.33
C GLY A 151 16.40 14.86 10.41
N ARG A 152 17.65 15.33 10.29
CA ARG A 152 17.97 16.50 9.46
C ARG A 152 17.72 16.20 7.98
N ALA A 153 17.12 17.13 7.25
CA ALA A 153 16.71 16.91 5.86
C ALA A 153 17.90 16.69 4.89
N ASP A 154 19.10 17.14 5.26
CA ASP A 154 20.34 16.95 4.50
C ASP A 154 21.10 15.66 4.87
N ASP A 155 20.59 14.88 5.83
CA ASP A 155 21.21 13.64 6.29
C ASP A 155 21.05 12.51 5.26
N GLY A 156 22.14 11.75 5.02
CA GLY A 156 22.16 10.69 4.01
C GLY A 156 21.23 9.51 4.34
N ASP A 157 21.05 9.19 5.62
CA ASP A 157 20.14 8.12 6.06
C ASP A 157 18.68 8.56 5.98
N VAL A 158 18.36 9.83 6.28
CA VAL A 158 17.02 10.40 6.04
C VAL A 158 16.67 10.30 4.55
N LEU A 159 17.54 10.81 3.67
CA LEU A 159 17.33 10.79 2.22
C LEU A 159 17.20 9.36 1.68
N ARG A 160 17.95 8.40 2.25
CA ARG A 160 17.84 6.97 1.91
C ARG A 160 16.45 6.43 2.22
N LEU A 161 15.92 6.70 3.41
CA LEU A 161 14.61 6.23 3.86
C LEU A 161 13.47 6.90 3.08
N GLU A 162 13.53 8.22 2.87
CA GLU A 162 12.56 8.94 2.04
C GLU A 162 12.56 8.44 0.60
N ASN A 163 13.73 8.19 0.01
CA ASN A 163 13.83 7.64 -1.33
C ASN A 163 13.19 6.24 -1.41
N PHE A 164 13.45 5.39 -0.42
CA PHE A 164 12.85 4.06 -0.34
C PHE A 164 11.31 4.12 -0.27
N LEU A 165 10.75 4.96 0.61
CA LEU A 165 9.30 5.10 0.76
C LEU A 165 8.67 5.75 -0.48
N GLY A 166 9.24 6.85 -0.98
CA GLY A 166 8.77 7.55 -2.15
C GLY A 166 8.76 6.68 -3.41
N ARG A 167 9.82 5.88 -3.63
CA ARG A 167 9.89 4.96 -4.78
C ARG A 167 8.96 3.76 -4.66
N ASN A 168 8.60 3.35 -3.45
CA ASN A 168 7.55 2.35 -3.22
C ASN A 168 6.13 2.96 -3.18
N GLY A 169 5.98 4.25 -3.47
CA GLY A 169 4.68 4.94 -3.40
C GLY A 169 4.06 4.84 -2.01
N HIS A 170 4.90 4.84 -0.97
CA HIS A 170 4.46 4.81 0.42
C HIS A 170 4.39 6.24 0.98
N PRO A 171 3.21 6.68 1.46
CA PRO A 171 3.08 7.99 2.08
C PRO A 171 3.99 8.07 3.31
N HIS A 172 4.57 9.23 3.56
CA HIS A 172 5.42 9.47 4.72
C HIS A 172 5.54 10.97 4.97
N HIS A 173 6.01 11.31 6.17
CA HIS A 173 6.33 12.68 6.53
C HIS A 173 7.75 12.72 7.11
N GLN A 174 8.46 13.82 6.87
CA GLN A 174 9.79 14.07 7.43
C GLN A 174 9.72 15.34 8.29
N LEU A 175 10.27 15.26 9.49
CA LEU A 175 10.37 16.39 10.41
C LEU A 175 11.84 16.64 10.74
N ASP A 176 12.29 17.87 10.52
CA ASP A 176 13.67 18.27 10.81
C ASP A 176 13.74 18.85 12.23
N PRO A 177 14.49 18.25 13.18
CA PRO A 177 14.58 18.78 14.54
C PRO A 177 15.17 20.19 14.62
N ASP A 178 15.91 20.65 13.62
CA ASP A 178 16.46 22.01 13.56
C ASP A 178 15.38 23.04 13.16
N ALA A 179 14.34 22.62 12.43
CA ALA A 179 13.28 23.49 11.90
C ALA A 179 11.93 23.32 12.60
N ASP A 180 11.59 22.11 13.05
CA ASP A 180 10.28 21.72 13.55
C ASP A 180 10.27 21.54 15.08
N PRO A 181 9.43 22.30 15.81
CA PRO A 181 9.19 22.07 17.25
C PRO A 181 8.61 20.70 17.57
N ASP A 182 7.78 20.15 16.67
CA ASP A 182 7.13 18.85 16.88
C ASP A 182 8.16 17.71 16.82
N ALA A 183 9.15 17.79 15.93
CA ALA A 183 10.30 16.87 15.94
C ALA A 183 11.02 16.87 17.30
N ARG A 184 11.35 18.04 17.85
CA ARG A 184 12.03 18.16 19.15
C ARG A 184 11.19 17.56 20.28
N THR A 185 9.89 17.83 20.28
CA THR A 185 8.95 17.27 21.26
C THR A 185 8.93 15.74 21.21
N LEU A 186 8.95 15.16 20.01
CA LEU A 186 8.99 13.71 19.82
C LEU A 186 10.32 13.12 20.29
N LEU A 187 11.46 13.75 19.98
CA LEU A 187 12.78 13.31 20.45
C LEU A 187 12.89 13.30 21.98
N GLU A 188 12.40 14.36 22.63
CA GLU A 188 12.35 14.45 24.10
C GLU A 188 11.45 13.36 24.69
N ARG A 189 10.22 13.22 24.16
CA ARG A 189 9.24 12.23 24.64
C ARG A 189 9.78 10.79 24.57
N PHE A 190 10.47 10.46 23.49
CA PHE A 190 11.03 9.12 23.27
C PHE A 190 12.46 8.93 23.79
N HIS A 191 13.03 9.95 24.45
CA HIS A 191 14.39 9.94 25.01
C HIS A 191 15.44 9.53 23.97
N VAL A 192 15.39 10.16 22.80
CA VAL A 192 16.23 9.82 21.65
C VAL A 192 17.46 10.72 21.64
N HIS A 193 18.64 10.10 21.59
CA HIS A 193 19.92 10.82 21.50
C HIS A 193 20.30 11.08 20.03
N PRO A 194 21.08 12.15 19.73
CA PRO A 194 21.45 12.50 18.36
C PRO A 194 22.10 11.38 17.55
N GLU A 195 22.91 10.53 18.18
CA GLU A 195 23.55 9.36 17.56
C GLU A 195 22.58 8.24 17.14
N GLN A 196 21.31 8.32 17.54
CA GLN A 196 20.25 7.36 17.18
C GLN A 196 19.42 7.84 15.98
N LEU A 197 19.69 9.05 15.46
CA LEU A 197 19.00 9.60 14.30
C LEU A 197 19.49 8.95 12.99
N PRO A 198 18.62 8.90 11.96
CA PRO A 198 17.21 9.26 12.02
C PRO A 198 16.39 8.19 12.75
N ILE A 199 15.31 8.61 13.41
CA ILE A 199 14.31 7.67 13.93
C ILE A 199 13.11 7.62 12.99
N VAL A 200 12.37 6.51 13.02
CA VAL A 200 11.11 6.36 12.30
C VAL A 200 10.02 5.92 13.25
N LEU A 201 8.94 6.70 13.35
CA LEU A 201 7.72 6.31 14.03
C LEU A 201 6.78 5.65 13.01
N CYS A 202 6.59 4.35 13.13
CA CYS A 202 5.69 3.61 12.25
C CYS A 202 4.22 3.86 12.65
N PRO A 203 3.27 3.69 11.70
CA PRO A 203 1.85 3.92 11.97
C PRO A 203 1.27 3.06 13.11
N GLY A 204 1.84 1.87 13.36
CA GLY A 204 1.47 1.00 14.49
C GLY A 204 2.03 1.45 15.86
N GLY A 205 2.76 2.56 15.93
CA GLY A 205 3.36 3.10 17.17
C GLY A 205 4.77 2.57 17.48
N GLU A 206 5.31 1.66 16.66
CA GLU A 206 6.68 1.17 16.78
C GLU A 206 7.70 2.28 16.43
N LEU A 207 8.76 2.39 17.25
CA LEU A 207 9.85 3.35 17.05
C LEU A 207 11.13 2.64 16.64
N LEU A 208 11.59 2.91 15.42
CA LEU A 208 12.84 2.41 14.88
C LEU A 208 13.96 3.45 15.00
N ARG A 209 15.20 3.00 15.26
CA ARG A 209 16.39 3.86 15.40
C ARG A 209 17.38 3.56 14.29
N ASN A 210 17.61 4.54 13.42
CA ASN A 210 18.34 4.43 12.15
C ASN A 210 18.11 3.10 11.41
N PRO A 211 16.85 2.77 11.04
CA PRO A 211 16.55 1.47 10.47
C PRO A 211 17.14 1.27 9.07
N GLY A 212 17.37 0.00 8.75
CA GLY A 212 17.54 -0.45 7.37
C GLY A 212 16.21 -0.46 6.59
N GLU A 213 16.27 -0.51 5.27
CA GLU A 213 15.07 -0.55 4.41
C GLU A 213 14.19 -1.78 4.67
N MET A 214 14.80 -2.94 4.99
CA MET A 214 14.08 -4.18 5.35
C MET A 214 13.30 -4.05 6.66
N GLU A 215 13.94 -3.49 7.69
CA GLU A 215 13.31 -3.29 9.00
C GLU A 215 12.11 -2.34 8.87
N LEU A 216 12.30 -1.23 8.16
CA LEU A 216 11.21 -0.31 7.84
C LEU A 216 10.12 -0.98 7.00
N GLY A 217 10.48 -1.76 5.98
CA GLY A 217 9.53 -2.49 5.14
C GLY A 217 8.63 -3.45 5.92
N ARG A 218 9.20 -4.17 6.89
CA ARG A 218 8.45 -5.05 7.79
C ARG A 218 7.53 -4.28 8.74
N CYS A 219 8.03 -3.20 9.33
CA CYS A 219 7.25 -2.31 10.20
C CYS A 219 5.99 -1.77 9.50
N LEU A 220 6.07 -1.53 8.20
CA LEU A 220 4.99 -1.02 7.35
C LEU A 220 4.12 -2.12 6.72
N GLY A 221 4.44 -3.39 6.96
CA GLY A 221 3.78 -4.53 6.31
C GLY A 221 3.95 -4.57 4.79
N LEU A 222 5.02 -3.95 4.25
CA LEU A 222 5.39 -4.08 2.84
C LEU A 222 5.94 -5.49 2.53
N VAL A 223 6.55 -6.11 3.54
CA VAL A 223 7.04 -7.48 3.54
C VAL A 223 6.48 -8.16 4.78
N GLY A 224 5.55 -9.09 4.59
CA GLY A 224 5.07 -9.97 5.66
C GLY A 224 6.03 -11.14 5.88
N PRO A 225 5.82 -11.95 6.95
CA PRO A 225 6.55 -13.21 7.11
C PRO A 225 6.25 -14.11 5.90
N LEU A 226 7.31 -14.58 5.24
CA LEU A 226 7.18 -15.55 4.16
C LEU A 226 6.94 -16.92 4.78
N ASP A 227 5.85 -17.59 4.36
CA ASP A 227 5.58 -18.97 4.78
C ASP A 227 6.54 -19.92 4.04
N PRO A 228 7.53 -20.53 4.74
CA PRO A 228 8.54 -21.37 4.11
C PRO A 228 7.99 -22.73 3.66
N THR A 229 6.69 -22.99 3.83
CA THR A 229 5.99 -24.20 3.40
C THR A 229 5.08 -23.97 2.19
N LYS A 230 4.80 -22.70 1.85
CA LYS A 230 3.98 -22.34 0.71
C LYS A 230 4.79 -22.46 -0.58
N VAL A 231 4.31 -23.31 -1.49
CA VAL A 231 4.85 -23.43 -2.85
C VAL A 231 4.11 -22.46 -3.76
N TYR A 232 4.86 -21.63 -4.48
CA TYR A 232 4.33 -20.73 -5.50
C TYR A 232 4.54 -21.36 -6.88
N ASP A 233 3.58 -21.15 -7.79
CA ASP A 233 3.71 -21.56 -9.19
C ASP A 233 4.81 -20.77 -9.90
N VAL A 234 4.96 -19.48 -9.56
CA VAL A 234 5.98 -18.60 -10.13
C VAL A 234 6.56 -17.66 -9.07
N VAL A 235 7.88 -17.71 -8.90
CA VAL A 235 8.65 -16.71 -8.14
C VAL A 235 9.42 -15.81 -9.10
N ILE A 236 9.29 -14.50 -8.94
CA ILE A 236 9.89 -13.48 -9.81
C ILE A 236 10.90 -12.67 -9.00
N VAL A 237 12.16 -12.68 -9.44
CA VAL A 237 13.23 -11.88 -8.82
C VAL A 237 13.47 -10.62 -9.65
N GLY A 238 13.09 -9.48 -9.08
CA GLY A 238 13.20 -8.14 -9.65
C GLY A 238 11.83 -7.57 -10.04
N ALA A 239 11.44 -6.42 -9.48
CA ALA A 239 10.17 -5.75 -9.75
C ALA A 239 10.31 -4.60 -10.77
N GLY A 240 11.21 -4.74 -11.74
CA GLY A 240 11.32 -3.85 -12.90
C GLY A 240 10.26 -4.13 -13.97
N PRO A 241 10.36 -3.50 -15.16
CA PRO A 241 9.40 -3.72 -16.26
C PRO A 241 9.20 -5.19 -16.61
N ALA A 242 10.28 -5.96 -16.69
CA ALA A 242 10.22 -7.39 -17.01
C ALA A 242 9.46 -8.17 -15.94
N GLY A 243 9.85 -8.04 -14.67
CA GLY A 243 9.20 -8.78 -13.59
C GLY A 243 7.76 -8.36 -13.34
N LEU A 244 7.43 -7.06 -13.43
CA LEU A 244 6.04 -6.60 -13.32
C LEU A 244 5.18 -7.08 -14.48
N ALA A 245 5.71 -7.09 -15.71
CA ALA A 245 4.99 -7.67 -16.84
C ALA A 245 4.75 -9.18 -16.63
N THR A 246 5.78 -9.93 -16.24
CA THR A 246 5.65 -11.36 -15.90
C THR A 246 4.60 -11.57 -14.80
N ALA A 247 4.62 -10.75 -13.75
CA ALA A 247 3.68 -10.86 -12.64
C ALA A 247 2.23 -10.63 -13.07
N VAL A 248 1.98 -9.62 -13.91
CA VAL A 248 0.65 -9.36 -14.47
C VAL A 248 0.14 -10.56 -15.26
N TYR A 249 0.96 -11.07 -16.19
CA TYR A 249 0.56 -12.18 -17.06
C TYR A 249 0.39 -13.51 -16.30
N ALA A 250 1.30 -13.83 -15.38
CA ALA A 250 1.20 -15.06 -14.60
C ALA A 250 -0.01 -15.02 -13.65
N ALA A 251 -0.20 -13.92 -12.92
CA ALA A 251 -1.31 -13.80 -11.98
C ALA A 251 -2.68 -13.71 -12.67
N SER A 252 -2.77 -13.12 -13.87
CA SER A 252 -4.03 -13.07 -14.62
C SER A 252 -4.51 -14.45 -15.08
N GLU A 253 -3.58 -15.39 -15.27
CA GLU A 253 -3.88 -16.79 -15.57
C GLU A 253 -4.15 -17.64 -14.30
N GLY A 254 -4.23 -16.99 -13.13
CA GLY A 254 -4.57 -17.64 -11.86
C GLY A 254 -3.41 -18.34 -11.16
N LEU A 255 -2.17 -18.16 -11.62
CA LEU A 255 -0.99 -18.69 -10.94
C LEU A 255 -0.76 -17.99 -9.60
N SER A 256 -0.29 -18.73 -8.61
CA SER A 256 0.25 -18.17 -7.37
C SER A 256 1.61 -17.54 -7.65
N VAL A 257 1.68 -16.20 -7.57
CA VAL A 257 2.86 -15.41 -7.95
C VAL A 257 3.41 -14.67 -6.74
N LEU A 258 4.73 -14.78 -6.52
CA LEU A 258 5.47 -13.94 -5.57
C LEU A 258 6.56 -13.15 -6.30
N VAL A 259 6.61 -11.84 -6.05
CA VAL A 259 7.59 -10.93 -6.63
C VAL A 259 8.48 -10.34 -5.54
N PHE A 260 9.79 -10.41 -5.77
CA PHE A 260 10.81 -9.81 -4.94
C PHE A 260 11.49 -8.63 -5.64
N ASP A 261 11.89 -7.63 -4.87
CA ASP A 261 12.88 -6.64 -5.30
C ASP A 261 13.66 -6.17 -4.11
N ARG A 262 14.97 -5.97 -4.27
CA ARG A 262 15.85 -5.60 -3.16
C ARG A 262 15.54 -4.24 -2.54
N ARG A 263 14.86 -3.33 -3.25
CA ARG A 263 14.58 -1.96 -2.73
C ARG A 263 13.20 -1.42 -3.08
N TYR A 264 12.81 -1.42 -4.36
CA TYR A 264 11.57 -0.77 -4.81
C TYR A 264 11.13 -1.29 -6.17
N PHE A 265 9.82 -1.20 -6.45
CA PHE A 265 9.31 -1.52 -7.78
C PHE A 265 9.74 -0.49 -8.85
N GLY A 266 9.58 -0.90 -10.10
CA GLY A 266 9.77 -0.10 -11.30
C GLY A 266 11.17 -0.14 -11.91
N GLY A 267 12.17 -0.64 -11.17
CA GLY A 267 13.53 -0.80 -11.67
C GLY A 267 14.08 0.47 -12.32
N GLN A 268 14.79 0.31 -13.44
CA GLN A 268 15.37 1.44 -14.19
C GLN A 268 14.30 2.33 -14.84
N ALA A 269 13.23 1.74 -15.38
CA ALA A 269 12.17 2.51 -16.02
C ALA A 269 11.46 3.46 -15.05
N GLY A 270 11.33 3.07 -13.77
CA GLY A 270 10.77 3.92 -12.73
C GLY A 270 11.52 5.24 -12.55
N ALA A 271 12.84 5.24 -12.77
CA ALA A 271 13.68 6.44 -12.65
C ALA A 271 13.58 7.39 -13.85
N SER A 272 12.96 6.98 -14.96
CA SER A 272 12.83 7.82 -16.14
C SER A 272 11.87 8.99 -15.90
N ALA A 273 12.35 10.22 -16.13
CA ALA A 273 11.51 11.42 -16.03
C ALA A 273 10.31 11.35 -16.98
N ARG A 274 10.51 10.79 -18.17
CA ARG A 274 9.49 10.62 -19.20
C ARG A 274 9.84 9.44 -20.12
N VAL A 275 8.82 8.66 -20.48
CA VAL A 275 8.88 7.52 -21.40
C VAL A 275 7.93 7.81 -22.55
N GLU A 276 8.45 7.93 -23.77
CA GLU A 276 7.68 8.29 -24.98
C GLU A 276 7.59 7.15 -26.00
N ASN A 277 8.36 6.08 -25.79
CA ASN A 277 8.45 4.92 -26.67
C ASN A 277 7.72 3.68 -26.13
N TYR A 278 6.85 3.83 -25.13
CA TYR A 278 6.03 2.73 -24.61
C TYR A 278 4.65 2.73 -25.27
N LEU A 279 4.29 1.61 -25.89
CA LEU A 279 3.02 1.44 -26.59
C LEU A 279 1.80 1.77 -25.71
N GLY A 280 0.75 2.34 -26.32
CA GLY A 280 -0.45 2.78 -25.60
C GLY A 280 -0.35 4.15 -24.92
N PHE A 281 0.83 4.80 -24.93
CA PHE A 281 1.03 6.15 -24.37
C PHE A 281 1.53 7.14 -25.43
N PRO A 282 0.69 7.56 -26.40
CA PRO A 282 1.11 8.40 -27.52
C PRO A 282 1.66 9.78 -27.12
N THR A 283 1.26 10.28 -25.94
CA THR A 283 1.75 11.54 -25.37
C THR A 283 2.83 11.34 -24.30
N GLY A 284 3.39 10.13 -24.19
CA GLY A 284 4.31 9.72 -23.13
C GLY A 284 3.70 9.66 -21.73
N ILE A 285 4.46 9.11 -20.79
CA ILE A 285 4.12 8.95 -19.37
C ILE A 285 5.41 9.00 -18.52
N THR A 286 5.35 9.41 -17.26
CA THR A 286 6.53 9.33 -16.38
C THR A 286 6.85 7.88 -16.02
N GLY A 287 8.12 7.57 -15.77
CA GLY A 287 8.56 6.23 -15.38
C GLY A 287 7.82 5.69 -14.16
N MET A 288 7.76 6.49 -13.09
CA MET A 288 7.04 6.14 -11.86
C MET A 288 5.53 5.92 -12.10
N ALA A 289 4.88 6.73 -12.94
CA ALA A 289 3.45 6.55 -13.20
C ALA A 289 3.19 5.27 -14.04
N LEU A 290 4.05 4.95 -15.00
CA LEU A 290 3.97 3.72 -15.78
C LEU A 290 4.15 2.49 -14.88
N MET A 291 5.21 2.49 -14.07
CA MET A 291 5.52 1.36 -13.18
C MET A 291 4.52 1.22 -12.03
N GLY A 292 4.00 2.32 -11.48
CA GLY A 292 2.97 2.28 -10.44
C GLY A 292 1.64 1.69 -10.94
N ARG A 293 1.30 1.94 -12.22
CA ARG A 293 0.16 1.29 -12.87
C ARG A 293 0.38 -0.21 -13.00
N ALA A 294 1.55 -0.62 -13.48
CA ALA A 294 1.90 -2.04 -13.62
C ALA A 294 1.91 -2.76 -12.26
N TYR A 295 2.47 -2.13 -11.22
CA TYR A 295 2.46 -2.65 -9.85
C TYR A 295 1.04 -2.84 -9.31
N SER A 296 0.18 -1.82 -9.43
CA SER A 296 -1.24 -1.91 -9.01
C SER A 296 -2.00 -2.98 -9.80
N GLN A 297 -1.68 -3.15 -11.09
CA GLN A 297 -2.30 -4.17 -11.94
C GLN A 297 -1.89 -5.59 -11.51
N ALA A 298 -0.62 -5.81 -11.20
CA ALA A 298 -0.15 -7.09 -10.69
C ALA A 298 -0.83 -7.45 -9.36
N GLN A 299 -0.95 -6.48 -8.43
CA GLN A 299 -1.69 -6.68 -7.19
C GLN A 299 -3.18 -6.97 -7.41
N LYS A 300 -3.82 -6.28 -8.37
CA LYS A 300 -5.22 -6.55 -8.76
C LYS A 300 -5.41 -8.02 -9.13
N PHE A 301 -4.48 -8.61 -9.87
CA PHE A 301 -4.54 -10.02 -10.27
C PHE A 301 -4.10 -11.00 -9.18
N GLY A 302 -3.53 -10.50 -8.08
CA GLY A 302 -3.17 -11.33 -6.92
C GLY A 302 -1.71 -11.70 -6.82
N ALA A 303 -0.83 -11.05 -7.60
CA ALA A 303 0.60 -11.17 -7.37
C ALA A 303 0.95 -10.60 -5.98
N GLU A 304 1.62 -11.41 -5.18
CA GLU A 304 2.16 -11.02 -3.88
C GLU A 304 3.47 -10.26 -4.08
N MET A 305 3.63 -9.17 -3.34
CA MET A 305 4.75 -8.24 -3.49
C MET A 305 5.53 -8.19 -2.18
N ALA A 306 6.72 -8.78 -2.16
CA ALA A 306 7.65 -8.74 -1.05
C ALA A 306 8.81 -7.80 -1.40
N ILE A 307 8.63 -6.51 -1.10
CA ILE A 307 9.61 -5.46 -1.39
C ILE A 307 9.76 -4.59 -0.13
N PRO A 308 10.96 -4.46 0.44
CA PRO A 308 12.25 -4.92 -0.07
C PRO A 308 12.57 -6.35 0.35
N ALA A 309 13.09 -7.17 -0.56
CA ALA A 309 13.62 -8.49 -0.27
C ALA A 309 14.68 -8.85 -1.33
N GLU A 310 15.87 -9.20 -0.88
CA GLU A 310 16.99 -9.53 -1.76
C GLU A 310 17.16 -11.04 -1.84
N ALA A 311 17.02 -11.57 -3.06
CA ALA A 311 17.36 -12.94 -3.38
C ALA A 311 18.89 -13.15 -3.29
N ALA A 312 19.33 -14.15 -2.54
CA ALA A 312 20.75 -14.46 -2.33
C ALA A 312 21.19 -15.73 -3.07
N ASN A 313 20.36 -16.78 -3.09
CA ASN A 313 20.71 -18.05 -3.70
C ASN A 313 19.49 -18.79 -4.25
N LEU A 314 19.65 -19.46 -5.39
CA LEU A 314 18.66 -20.35 -5.98
C LEU A 314 19.27 -21.74 -6.09
N ARG A 315 18.57 -22.76 -5.55
CA ARG A 315 18.95 -24.17 -5.68
C ARG A 315 17.80 -24.98 -6.27
N SER A 316 18.11 -25.99 -7.05
CA SER A 316 17.14 -27.04 -7.33
C SER A 316 16.97 -27.91 -6.09
N ASP A 317 15.74 -28.33 -5.83
CA ASP A 317 15.42 -29.36 -4.86
C ASP A 317 15.03 -30.60 -5.67
N ASP A 318 15.90 -31.61 -5.66
CA ASP A 318 15.66 -32.88 -6.32
C ASP A 318 14.65 -33.67 -5.48
N ALA A 319 13.38 -33.28 -5.56
CA ALA A 319 12.30 -34.02 -4.94
C ALA A 319 12.19 -35.41 -5.61
N GLU A 320 12.12 -36.47 -4.81
CA GLU A 320 11.79 -37.80 -5.30
C GLU A 320 10.37 -37.77 -5.90
N ALA A 321 10.28 -38.10 -7.20
CA ALA A 321 9.10 -38.13 -8.07
C ALA A 321 8.74 -36.82 -8.82
N GLY A 322 9.41 -36.61 -9.96
CA GLY A 322 8.80 -36.04 -11.19
C GLY A 322 8.59 -34.52 -11.29
N GLU A 323 8.58 -33.78 -10.18
CA GLU A 323 8.49 -32.31 -10.19
C GLU A 323 9.79 -31.67 -9.71
N GLN A 324 10.51 -31.03 -10.62
CA GLN A 324 11.69 -30.23 -10.26
C GLN A 324 11.23 -28.96 -9.54
N ARG A 325 11.58 -28.81 -8.27
CA ARG A 325 11.30 -27.61 -7.49
C ARG A 325 12.56 -26.76 -7.36
N PHE A 326 12.36 -25.47 -7.12
CA PHE A 326 13.42 -24.55 -6.77
C PHE A 326 13.19 -24.01 -5.37
N VAL A 327 14.28 -23.81 -4.64
CA VAL A 327 14.26 -23.12 -3.34
C VAL A 327 15.11 -21.87 -3.48
N LEU A 328 14.48 -20.72 -3.21
CA LEU A 328 15.11 -19.42 -3.15
C LEU A 328 15.41 -19.07 -1.70
N ARG A 329 16.67 -18.75 -1.40
CA ARG A 329 17.09 -18.17 -0.12
C ARG A 329 17.27 -16.67 -0.28
N LEU A 330 16.71 -15.91 0.66
CA LEU A 330 16.88 -14.47 0.76
C LEU A 330 18.11 -14.10 1.60
N SER A 331 18.56 -12.85 1.50
CA SER A 331 19.74 -12.36 2.25
C SER A 331 19.55 -12.32 3.78
N ASN A 332 18.30 -12.39 4.24
CA ASN A 332 17.91 -12.46 5.66
C ASN A 332 17.66 -13.91 6.14
N ASP A 333 18.10 -14.91 5.37
CA ASP A 333 17.94 -16.35 5.63
C ASP A 333 16.51 -16.92 5.56
N GLU A 334 15.52 -16.12 5.20
CA GLU A 334 14.20 -16.63 4.83
C GLU A 334 14.28 -17.44 3.52
N ARG A 335 13.35 -18.38 3.36
CA ARG A 335 13.26 -19.24 2.19
C ARG A 335 11.86 -19.24 1.59
N VAL A 336 11.81 -19.38 0.27
CA VAL A 336 10.61 -19.66 -0.53
C VAL A 336 10.91 -20.83 -1.45
#